data_AF-A0A814NGM4-F1
#
_entry.id   AF-A0A814NGM4-F1
#
_cell.length_a   1.000
_cell.length_b   1.000
_cell.length_c   1.000
_cell.angle_alpha   90.00
_cell.angle_beta   90.00
_cell.angle_gamma   90.00
#
_symmetry.space_group_name_H-M   'P 1'
#
loop_
_entity.id
_entity.type
_entity.pdbx_description
1 polymer ?
#
loop_
_entity_poly.entity_id
_entity_poly.type
_entity_poly.pdbx_seq_one_letter_code
_entity_poly.pdbx_strand_id
1 'polypeptide(L)'
;MSSTNPLFTRLDQFDVLFLKLSLVIICFSTFDYVIYENQSASHLLHLQHVIKFQNLYVDLAWRYLVYEYNEQQARRYFSNLVQYLFTVNDMIVSMYDEGSFQKMIHLIIQRTKVALCQ
;
A
#
# COMPACT_ATOMS: atom_id res chain seq x y z
N MET A 1 -32.57 22.02 -0.55
CA MET A 1 -31.21 22.53 -0.35
C MET A 1 -30.42 21.44 0.37
N SER A 2 -29.67 20.64 -0.38
CA SER A 2 -29.03 19.42 0.11
C SER A 2 -27.77 19.72 0.91
N SER A 3 -27.74 19.22 2.15
CA SER A 3 -26.55 19.17 3.01
C SER A 3 -25.50 18.24 2.40
N THR A 4 -24.58 18.79 1.60
CA THR A 4 -23.39 18.08 1.15
C THR A 4 -22.44 17.91 2.31
N ASN A 5 -22.17 16.66 2.68
CA ASN A 5 -21.30 16.25 3.79
C ASN A 5 -19.94 16.97 3.77
N PRO A 6 -19.44 17.47 4.92
CA PRO A 6 -18.13 18.14 5.05
C PRO A 6 -16.92 17.23 4.75
N LEU A 7 -17.17 15.94 4.49
CA LEU A 7 -16.16 15.00 4.01
C LEU A 7 -15.82 15.22 2.52
N PHE A 8 -16.80 15.60 1.68
CA PHE A 8 -16.56 15.80 0.25
C PHE A 8 -15.79 17.10 -0.04
N THR A 9 -16.02 18.16 0.73
CA THR A 9 -15.26 19.42 0.61
C THR A 9 -13.79 19.31 1.06
N ARG A 10 -13.44 18.31 1.88
CA ARG A 10 -12.02 18.02 2.21
C ARG A 10 -11.29 17.22 1.12
N LEU A 11 -12.02 16.51 0.26
CA LEU A 11 -11.45 15.75 -0.86
C LEU A 11 -11.01 16.67 -2.01
N ASP A 12 -11.68 17.81 -2.20
CA ASP A 12 -11.30 18.80 -3.24
C ASP A 12 -9.96 19.51 -2.97
N GLN A 13 -9.52 19.54 -1.71
CA GLN A 13 -8.17 20.00 -1.32
C GLN A 13 -7.15 18.85 -1.21
N PHE A 14 -7.60 17.61 -1.40
CA PHE A 14 -6.75 16.45 -1.30
C PHE A 14 -6.07 16.23 -2.64
N ASP A 15 -4.75 16.29 -2.66
CA ASP A 15 -3.97 16.11 -3.86
C ASP A 15 -4.13 14.68 -4.40
N VAL A 16 -5.06 14.54 -5.35
CA VAL A 16 -5.44 13.26 -5.95
C VAL A 16 -4.26 12.62 -6.68
N LEU A 17 -3.37 13.43 -7.26
CA LEU A 17 -2.21 12.94 -7.99
C LEU A 17 -1.18 12.37 -7.01
N PHE A 18 -0.89 13.10 -5.93
CA PHE A 18 -0.02 12.62 -4.87
C PHE A 18 -0.58 11.36 -4.20
N LEU A 19 -1.89 11.28 -4.00
CA LEU A 19 -2.54 10.07 -3.48
C LEU A 19 -2.34 8.87 -4.41
N LYS A 20 -2.55 9.06 -5.72
CA LYS A 20 -2.35 7.99 -6.72
C LYS A 20 -0.90 7.50 -6.70
N LEU A 21 0.07 8.42 -6.68
CA LEU A 21 1.48 8.06 -6.57
C LEU A 21 1.78 7.31 -5.27
N SER A 22 1.24 7.78 -4.15
CA SER A 22 1.40 7.15 -2.83
C SER A 22 0.86 5.71 -2.82
N LEU A 23 -0.33 5.48 -3.37
CA LEU A 23 -0.94 4.15 -3.46
C LEU A 23 -0.13 3.17 -4.32
N VAL A 24 0.44 3.65 -5.43
CA VAL A 24 1.30 2.82 -6.29
C VAL A 24 2.59 2.43 -5.55
N ILE A 25 3.22 3.39 -4.85
CA ILE A 25 4.41 3.12 -4.04
C ILE A 25 4.09 2.09 -2.96
N ILE A 26 2.97 2.24 -2.25
CA ILE A 26 2.52 1.26 -1.23
C ILE A 26 2.34 -0.12 -1.86
N CYS A 27 1.63 -0.22 -2.98
CA CYS A 27 1.36 -1.49 -3.66
C CYS A 27 2.64 -2.27 -3.98
N PHE A 28 3.65 -1.60 -4.53
CA PHE A 28 4.94 -2.23 -4.82
C PHE A 28 5.80 -2.48 -3.58
N SER A 29 5.57 -1.76 -2.47
CA SER A 29 6.31 -1.96 -1.21
C SER A 29 5.78 -3.14 -0.41
N THR A 30 4.48 -3.44 -0.50
CA THR A 30 3.82 -4.50 0.27
C THR A 30 3.77 -5.84 -0.48
N PHE A 31 3.90 -5.83 -1.80
CA PHE A 31 3.96 -7.04 -2.64
C PHE A 31 5.13 -7.97 -2.28
N ASP A 32 6.20 -7.42 -1.71
CA ASP A 32 7.41 -8.19 -1.35
C ASP A 32 7.17 -9.14 -0.16
N TYR A 33 6.18 -8.85 0.69
CA TYR A 33 5.89 -9.67 1.86
C TYR A 33 4.91 -10.84 1.59
N VAL A 34 4.06 -10.70 0.57
CA VAL A 34 2.89 -11.59 0.36
C VAL A 34 3.19 -12.78 -0.55
N ILE A 35 4.24 -12.73 -1.39
CA ILE A 35 4.41 -13.67 -2.51
C ILE A 35 5.69 -14.52 -2.43
N TYR A 36 6.69 -14.13 -1.66
CA TYR A 36 8.04 -14.72 -1.77
C TYR A 36 8.39 -15.78 -0.72
N GLU A 37 7.41 -16.52 -0.18
CA GLU A 37 7.68 -17.70 0.67
C GLU A 37 8.28 -18.89 -0.11
N ASN A 38 8.20 -18.92 -1.45
CA ASN A 38 8.73 -20.03 -2.27
C ASN A 38 9.75 -19.56 -3.31
N GLN A 39 11.04 -19.72 -2.97
CA GLN A 39 12.18 -19.18 -3.71
C GLN A 39 12.50 -20.01 -4.97
N SER A 40 12.45 -19.36 -6.14
CA SER A 40 13.15 -19.80 -7.36
C SER A 40 13.87 -18.62 -8.03
N ALA A 41 14.97 -18.88 -8.75
CA ALA A 41 15.86 -17.85 -9.30
C ALA A 41 15.18 -16.89 -10.31
N SER A 42 14.06 -17.28 -10.92
CA SER A 42 13.26 -16.40 -11.79
C SER A 42 12.60 -15.24 -11.01
N HIS A 43 12.35 -15.41 -9.71
CA HIS A 43 11.74 -14.38 -8.86
C HIS A 43 12.68 -13.21 -8.56
N LEU A 44 14.01 -13.43 -8.58
CA LEU A 44 15.00 -12.36 -8.37
C LEU A 44 14.99 -11.33 -9.50
N LEU A 45 14.76 -11.76 -10.75
CA LEU A 45 14.61 -10.85 -11.89
C LEU A 45 13.31 -10.05 -11.80
N HIS A 46 12.22 -10.66 -11.32
CA HIS A 46 10.97 -9.95 -11.06
C HIS A 46 11.10 -8.95 -9.91
N LEU A 47 11.83 -9.29 -8.85
CA LEU A 47 12.10 -8.40 -7.73
C LEU A 47 12.89 -7.16 -8.18
N GLN A 48 13.91 -7.33 -9.02
CA GLN A 48 14.65 -6.19 -9.58
C GLN A 48 13.75 -5.25 -10.39
N HIS A 49 12.76 -5.78 -11.11
CA HIS A 49 11.80 -4.95 -11.84
C HIS A 49 10.83 -4.23 -10.89
N VAL A 50 10.33 -4.91 -9.86
CA VAL A 50 9.46 -4.31 -8.83
C VAL A 50 10.18 -3.16 -8.11
N ILE A 51 11.42 -3.36 -7.67
CA ILE A 51 12.23 -2.32 -7.03
C ILE A 51 12.48 -1.14 -7.99
N LYS A 52 12.74 -1.41 -9.27
CA LYS A 52 12.90 -0.34 -10.28
C LYS A 52 11.61 0.48 -10.43
N PHE A 53 10.45 -0.17 -10.48
CA PHE A 53 9.17 0.54 -10.55
C PHE A 53 8.90 1.35 -9.28
N GLN A 54 9.11 0.77 -8.10
CA GLN A 54 8.97 1.46 -6.83
C GLN A 54 9.84 2.73 -6.79
N ASN A 55 11.12 2.62 -7.15
CA ASN A 55 12.05 3.75 -7.19
C ASN A 55 11.61 4.83 -8.19
N LEU A 56 11.10 4.43 -9.36
CA LEU A 56 10.57 5.37 -10.35
C LEU A 56 9.39 6.16 -9.78
N TYR A 57 8.45 5.50 -9.10
CA TYR A 57 7.29 6.17 -8.53
C TYR A 57 7.64 7.05 -7.32
N VAL A 58 8.64 6.65 -6.52
CA VAL A 58 9.19 7.49 -5.44
C VAL A 58 9.84 8.76 -6.00
N ASP A 59 10.65 8.65 -7.06
CA ASP A 59 11.26 9.81 -7.73
C ASP A 59 10.20 10.73 -8.35
N LEU A 60 9.18 10.16 -9.00
CA LEU A 60 8.04 10.92 -9.53
C LEU A 60 7.27 11.65 -8.42
N ALA A 61 7.00 10.99 -7.29
CA ALA A 61 6.34 11.60 -6.14
C ALA A 61 7.17 12.75 -5.56
N TRP A 62 8.48 12.57 -5.43
CA TRP A 62 9.37 13.62 -4.95
C TRP A 62 9.39 14.84 -5.90
N ARG A 63 9.59 14.61 -7.20
CA ARG A 63 9.61 15.69 -8.20
C ARG A 63 8.28 16.43 -8.25
N TYR A 64 7.18 15.70 -8.18
CA TYR A 64 5.85 16.28 -8.12
C TYR A 64 5.69 17.19 -6.89
N LEU A 65 6.09 16.71 -5.71
CA LEU A 65 6.01 17.50 -4.48
C LEU A 65 6.87 18.78 -4.54
N VAL A 66 8.09 18.69 -5.09
CA VAL A 66 8.98 19.85 -5.24
C VAL A 66 8.45 20.85 -6.27
N TYR A 67 7.76 20.37 -7.30
CA TYR A 67 7.16 21.22 -8.32
C TYR A 67 5.90 21.94 -7.82
N GLU A 68 5.02 21.23 -7.13
CA GLU A 68 3.69 21.73 -6.74
C GLU A 68 3.72 22.50 -5.41
N TYR A 69 4.66 22.18 -4.51
CA TYR A 69 4.70 22.74 -3.16
C TYR A 69 6.03 23.43 -2.86
N ASN A 70 6.04 24.29 -1.84
CA ASN A 70 7.29 24.85 -1.33
C ASN A 70 8.15 23.75 -0.66
N GLU A 71 9.46 24.01 -0.55
CA GLU A 71 10.43 23.02 -0.06
C GLU A 71 10.09 22.47 1.35
N GLN A 72 9.47 23.28 2.21
CA GLN A 72 9.06 22.84 3.55
C GLN A 72 7.85 21.89 3.50
N GLN A 73 6.84 22.23 2.69
CA GLN A 73 5.65 21.40 2.48
C GLN A 73 6.01 20.10 1.76
N ALA A 74 6.83 20.14 0.72
CA ALA A 74 7.31 18.98 -0.01
C ALA A 74 8.03 17.99 0.93
N ARG A 75 8.96 18.48 1.76
CA ARG A 75 9.62 17.66 2.78
C ARG A 75 8.63 17.07 3.78
N ARG A 76 7.66 17.86 4.25
CA ARG A 76 6.65 17.36 5.20
C ARG A 76 5.79 16.26 4.59
N TYR A 77 5.28 16.44 3.38
CA TYR A 77 4.46 15.44 2.70
C TYR A 77 5.24 14.18 2.38
N PHE A 78 6.49 14.31 1.95
CA PHE A 78 7.34 13.16 1.68
C PHE A 78 7.69 12.39 2.96
N SER A 79 8.05 13.08 4.05
CA SER A 79 8.29 12.45 5.35
C SER A 79 7.05 11.72 5.88
N ASN A 80 5.87 12.32 5.73
CA ASN A 80 4.61 11.67 6.09
C ASN A 80 4.39 10.40 5.25
N LEU A 81 4.64 10.45 3.94
CA LEU A 81 4.53 9.27 3.07
C LEU A 81 5.46 8.13 3.52
N VAL A 82 6.72 8.44 3.85
CA VAL A 82 7.68 7.47 4.36
C VAL A 82 7.22 6.86 5.68
N GLN A 83 6.70 7.69 6.61
CA GLN A 83 6.11 7.19 7.85
C GLN A 83 4.91 6.27 7.59
N TYR A 84 4.01 6.64 6.68
CA TYR A 84 2.89 5.77 6.30
C TYR A 84 3.36 4.44 5.72
N LEU A 85 4.40 4.42 4.89
CA LEU A 85 4.98 3.19 4.35
C LEU A 85 5.49 2.29 5.47
N PHE A 86 6.23 2.84 6.44
CA PHE A 86 6.69 2.07 7.59
C PHE A 86 5.54 1.56 8.46
N THR A 87 4.53 2.38 8.75
CA THR A 87 3.37 1.95 9.53
C THR A 87 2.57 0.86 8.83
N VAL A 88 2.37 0.97 7.52
CA VAL A 88 1.68 -0.06 6.74
C VAL A 88 2.50 -1.35 6.70
N ASN A 89 3.82 -1.26 6.52
CA ASN A 89 4.70 -2.43 6.58
C ASN A 89 4.68 -3.08 7.96
N ASP A 90 4.77 -2.31 9.05
CA ASP A 90 4.69 -2.82 10.42
C ASP A 90 3.34 -3.50 10.72
N MET A 91 2.24 -2.90 10.24
CA MET A 91 0.89 -3.48 10.32
C MET A 91 0.79 -4.80 9.54
N ILE A 92 1.40 -4.88 8.36
CA ILE A 92 1.43 -6.13 7.57
C ILE A 92 2.28 -7.17 8.28
N VAL A 93 3.50 -6.83 8.67
CA VAL A 93 4.42 -7.75 9.38
C VAL A 93 3.75 -8.31 10.64
N SER A 94 3.13 -7.46 11.46
CA SER A 94 2.39 -7.89 12.66
C SER A 94 1.15 -8.74 12.34
N MET A 95 0.43 -8.45 11.25
CA MET A 95 -0.67 -9.32 10.77
C MET A 95 -0.19 -10.70 10.33
N TYR A 96 1.02 -10.80 9.78
CA TYR A 96 1.64 -12.05 9.36
C TYR A 96 2.22 -12.85 10.53
N ASP A 97 2.74 -12.18 11.57
CA ASP A 97 3.38 -12.83 12.72
C ASP A 97 2.34 -13.46 13.70
N GLU A 98 1.11 -12.92 13.79
CA GLU A 98 0.10 -13.38 14.75
C GLU A 98 -0.94 -14.38 14.19
N GLY A 99 -0.58 -15.54 13.61
CA GLY A 99 -1.47 -16.72 13.53
C GLY A 99 -2.91 -16.54 12.97
N SER A 100 -3.22 -15.43 12.30
CA SER A 100 -4.59 -15.01 11.95
C SER A 100 -5.02 -15.52 10.58
N PHE A 101 -4.05 -15.71 9.69
CA PHE A 101 -4.24 -16.37 8.40
C PHE A 101 -4.66 -17.84 8.56
N GLN A 102 -4.08 -18.55 9.54
CA GLN A 102 -4.47 -19.92 9.89
C GLN A 102 -5.94 -20.02 10.33
N LYS A 103 -6.43 -19.05 11.11
CA LYS A 103 -7.85 -18.99 11.52
C LYS A 103 -8.76 -18.63 10.36
N MET A 104 -8.34 -17.74 9.47
CA MET A 104 -9.11 -17.34 8.30
C MET A 104 -9.26 -18.51 7.30
N ILE A 105 -8.19 -19.26 7.05
CA ILE A 105 -8.21 -20.49 6.24
C ILE A 105 -9.10 -21.55 6.89
N HIS A 106 -9.04 -21.72 8.21
CA HIS A 106 -9.88 -22.71 8.90
C HIS A 106 -11.38 -22.36 8.79
N LEU A 107 -11.73 -21.07 8.89
CA LEU A 107 -13.09 -20.56 8.80
C LEU A 107 -13.67 -20.65 7.38
N ILE A 108 -12.82 -20.46 6.35
CA ILE A 108 -13.18 -20.68 4.95
C ILE A 108 -13.43 -22.18 4.70
N ILE A 109 -12.53 -23.07 5.14
CA ILE A 109 -12.68 -24.53 5.01
C ILE A 109 -13.98 -25.03 5.67
N GLN A 110 -14.30 -24.51 6.86
CA GLN A 110 -15.51 -24.91 7.58
C GLN A 110 -16.79 -24.47 6.84
N ARG A 111 -16.79 -23.25 6.27
CA ARG A 111 -17.93 -22.74 5.47
C ARG A 111 -18.11 -23.50 4.16
N THR A 112 -17.03 -23.88 3.49
CA THR A 112 -17.11 -24.66 2.24
C THR A 112 -17.63 -26.08 2.48
N LYS A 113 -17.28 -26.71 3.61
CA LYS A 113 -17.81 -28.04 3.98
C LYS A 113 -19.32 -28.02 4.26
N VAL A 114 -19.83 -26.98 4.90
CA VAL A 114 -21.27 -26.83 5.18
C VAL A 114 -22.07 -26.60 3.89
N ALA A 115 -21.51 -25.84 2.94
CA ALA A 115 -22.15 -25.56 1.65
C ALA A 115 -22.16 -26.76 0.68
N LEU A 116 -21.27 -27.75 0.88
CA LEU A 116 -21.19 -28.96 0.03
C LEU A 116 -21.94 -30.17 0.60
N CYS A 117 -22.42 -30.10 1.84
CA CYS A 117 -23.24 -31.14 2.49
C CYS A 117 -24.74 -30.79 2.53
N GLN A 118 -25.16 -29.75 1.82
CA GLN A 118 -26.56 -29.44 1.47
C GLN A 118 -26.81 -29.80 0.01
#